data_AF-A0A7U8C1M2-F1
#
_entry.id   AF-A0A7U8C1M2-F1
#
_cell.length_a   1.000
_cell.length_b   1.000
_cell.length_c   1.000
_cell.angle_alpha   90.00
_cell.angle_beta   90.00
_cell.angle_gamma   90.00
#
_symmetry.space_group_name_H-M   'P 1'
#
loop_
_entity.id
_entity.type
_entity.pdbx_description
1 polymer ?
#
loop_
_entity_poly.entity_id
_entity_poly.type
_entity_poly.pdbx_seq_one_letter_code
_entity_poly.pdbx_strand_id
1 'polypeptide(L)'
;MSQLLSAEDKFDIQQNFRRYMRLKDSHESATDSYKNAKANRIWIAGIVLMLFALASDFFLGAAAGLFGVYFYNVITSWLDANSTDESLEELDRWFSAKRLKFEGRILYFKHDDLLENPLDPFSEGCYATAE
;
A
#
# COMPACT_ATOMS: atom_id res chain seq x y z
N MET A 1 10.83 -25.08 -20.97
CA MET A 1 11.51 -24.12 -21.85
C MET A 1 11.71 -22.86 -21.01
N SER A 2 12.93 -22.55 -20.60
CA SER A 2 13.21 -21.43 -19.68
C SER A 2 12.92 -20.12 -20.39
N GLN A 3 11.80 -19.48 -20.05
CA GLN A 3 11.48 -18.16 -20.56
C GLN A 3 12.42 -17.16 -19.87
N LEU A 4 13.15 -16.40 -20.67
CA LEU A 4 14.05 -15.37 -20.18
C LEU A 4 13.44 -13.99 -20.40
N LEU A 5 13.77 -13.05 -19.51
CA LEU A 5 13.41 -11.64 -19.62
C LEU A 5 14.19 -10.98 -20.76
N SER A 6 13.61 -9.97 -21.41
CA SER A 6 14.33 -9.18 -22.41
C SER A 6 15.48 -8.40 -21.74
N ALA A 7 16.69 -8.47 -22.33
CA ALA A 7 17.84 -7.71 -21.86
C ALA A 7 17.61 -6.19 -21.91
N GLU A 8 16.84 -5.71 -22.89
CA GLU A 8 16.53 -4.29 -23.06
C GLU A 8 15.69 -3.74 -21.90
N ASP A 9 14.79 -4.57 -21.35
CA ASP A 9 13.89 -4.20 -20.26
C ASP A 9 14.56 -4.33 -18.88
N LYS A 10 15.80 -4.82 -18.81
CA LYS A 10 16.48 -5.15 -17.55
C LYS A 10 16.55 -3.96 -16.60
N PHE A 11 16.99 -2.81 -17.09
CA PHE A 11 17.13 -1.60 -16.27
C PHE A 11 15.78 -1.16 -15.70
N ASP A 12 14.75 -1.10 -16.54
CA ASP A 12 13.41 -0.68 -16.14
C ASP A 12 12.79 -1.66 -15.13
N ILE A 13 12.95 -2.97 -15.35
CA ILE A 13 12.48 -4.01 -14.43
C ILE A 13 13.16 -3.85 -13.06
N GLN A 14 14.48 -3.68 -13.03
CA GLN A 14 15.23 -3.51 -11.79
C GLN A 14 14.82 -2.24 -11.03
N GLN A 15 14.67 -1.11 -11.75
CA GLN A 15 14.27 0.16 -11.16
C GLN A 15 12.84 0.09 -10.62
N ASN A 16 11.90 -0.42 -11.41
CA ASN A 16 10.50 -0.56 -11.01
C ASN A 16 10.32 -1.59 -9.90
N PHE A 17 11.14 -2.64 -9.85
CA PHE A 17 11.12 -3.60 -8.74
C PHE A 17 11.51 -2.93 -7.42
N ARG A 18 12.58 -2.11 -7.41
CA ARG A 18 12.96 -1.33 -6.22
C ARG A 18 11.90 -0.30 -5.84
N ARG A 19 11.22 0.29 -6.83
CA ARG A 19 10.10 1.22 -6.57
C ARG A 19 8.92 0.47 -5.95
N TYR A 20 8.57 -0.70 -6.47
CA TYR A 20 7.50 -1.54 -5.98
C TYR A 20 7.76 -1.99 -4.53
N MET A 21 8.96 -2.48 -4.20
CA MET A 21 9.32 -2.87 -2.82
C MET A 21 9.14 -1.72 -1.82
N ARG A 22 9.64 -0.52 -2.16
CA ARG A 22 9.50 0.68 -1.30
C ARG A 22 8.05 1.12 -1.14
N LEU A 23 7.26 1.07 -2.21
CA LEU A 23 5.84 1.40 -2.16
C LEU A 23 5.05 0.39 -1.35
N LYS A 24 5.42 -0.89 -1.43
CA LYS A 24 4.80 -1.94 -0.63
C LYS A 24 5.02 -1.75 0.86
N ASP A 25 6.27 -1.44 1.26
CA ASP A 25 6.58 -1.10 2.66
C ASP A 25 5.80 0.15 3.12
N SER A 26 5.71 1.17 2.26
CA SER A 26 4.94 2.39 2.54
C SER A 26 3.44 2.12 2.69
N HIS A 27 2.88 1.28 1.83
CA HIS A 27 1.48 0.87 1.87
C HIS A 27 1.15 0.06 3.12
N GLU A 28 2.01 -0.90 3.51
CA GLU A 28 1.87 -1.65 4.75
C GLU A 28 1.86 -0.69 5.96
N SER A 29 2.79 0.27 6.01
CA SER A 29 2.85 1.29 7.06
C SER A 29 1.62 2.22 7.08
N ALA A 30 1.15 2.68 5.93
CA ALA A 30 -0.05 3.53 5.82
C ALA A 30 -1.31 2.78 6.24
N THR A 31 -1.43 1.51 5.83
CA THR A 31 -2.54 0.63 6.21
C THR A 31 -2.57 0.40 7.72
N ASP A 32 -1.42 0.16 8.34
CA ASP A 32 -1.34 -0.01 9.79
C ASP A 32 -1.63 1.28 10.55
N SER A 33 -1.21 2.43 10.01
CA SER A 33 -1.57 3.75 10.55
C SER A 33 -3.08 3.98 10.49
N TYR A 34 -3.73 3.59 9.39
CA TYR A 34 -5.19 3.66 9.26
C TYR A 34 -5.93 2.74 10.25
N LYS A 35 -5.45 1.49 10.43
CA LYS A 35 -5.99 0.59 11.45
C LYS A 35 -5.86 1.19 12.86
N ASN A 36 -4.72 1.79 13.18
CA ASN A 36 -4.47 2.45 14.46
C ASN A 36 -5.37 3.69 14.65
N ALA A 37 -5.55 4.49 13.60
CA ALA A 37 -6.45 5.65 13.62
C ALA A 37 -7.90 5.23 13.90
N LYS A 38 -8.37 4.15 13.26
CA LYS A 38 -9.70 3.56 13.54
C LYS A 38 -9.82 2.94 14.93
N ALA A 39 -8.75 2.37 15.46
CA ALA A 39 -8.73 1.79 16.80
C ALA A 39 -8.74 2.85 17.91
N ASN A 40 -8.44 4.11 17.58
CA ASN A 40 -8.43 5.20 18.54
C ASN A 40 -9.82 5.39 19.18
N ARG A 41 -9.86 5.41 20.52
CA ARG A 41 -11.09 5.51 21.31
C ARG A 41 -11.43 6.93 21.76
N ILE A 42 -10.75 7.95 21.22
CA ILE A 42 -10.97 9.35 21.59
C ILE A 42 -12.41 9.83 21.35
N TRP A 43 -13.11 9.23 20.39
CA TRP A 43 -14.53 9.48 20.12
C TRP A 43 -15.45 9.13 21.32
N ILE A 44 -15.04 8.19 22.19
CA ILE A 44 -15.79 7.82 23.39
C ILE A 44 -15.87 9.01 24.35
N ALA A 45 -14.74 9.72 24.54
CA ALA A 45 -14.75 10.94 25.34
C ALA A 45 -15.66 12.01 24.72
N GLY A 46 -15.70 12.12 23.39
CA GLY A 46 -16.66 12.95 22.68
C GLY A 46 -18.12 12.61 22.99
N ILE A 47 -18.48 11.33 23.02
CA ILE A 47 -19.82 10.87 23.42
C ILE A 47 -20.13 11.24 24.86
N VAL A 48 -19.19 11.00 25.78
CA VAL A 48 -19.39 11.35 27.20
C VAL A 48 -19.66 12.84 27.35
N LEU A 49 -18.91 13.70 26.66
CA LEU A 49 -19.16 15.15 26.67
C LEU A 49 -20.51 15.51 26.05
N MET A 50 -20.94 14.79 25.02
CA MET A 50 -22.25 14.99 24.39
C MET A 50 -23.41 14.73 25.36
N LEU A 51 -23.27 13.83 26.34
CA LEU A 51 -24.27 13.63 27.40
C LEU A 51 -24.43 14.87 28.29
N PHE A 52 -23.38 15.66 28.45
CA PHE A 52 -23.39 16.93 29.20
C PHE A 52 -23.74 18.13 28.33
N ALA A 53 -23.97 17.95 27.02
CA ALA A 53 -24.30 19.06 26.11
C ALA A 53 -25.61 19.78 26.47
N LEU A 54 -26.57 19.08 27.09
CA LEU A 54 -27.80 19.69 27.60
C LEU A 54 -27.56 20.70 28.74
N ALA A 55 -26.40 20.63 29.41
CA ALA A 55 -26.04 21.53 30.50
C ALA A 55 -25.22 22.75 30.04
N SER A 56 -24.52 22.67 28.91
CA SER A 56 -23.72 23.79 28.38
C SER A 56 -23.26 23.59 26.93
N ASP A 57 -23.33 24.66 26.14
CA ASP A 57 -22.77 24.75 24.79
C ASP A 57 -21.26 24.51 24.75
N PHE A 58 -20.55 24.73 25.86
CA PHE A 58 -19.12 24.40 25.96
C PHE A 58 -18.87 22.90 25.73
N PHE A 59 -19.69 22.04 26.33
CA PHE A 59 -19.54 20.59 26.17
C PHE A 59 -19.87 20.12 24.76
N LEU A 60 -20.82 20.79 24.09
CA LEU A 60 -21.12 20.56 22.68
C LEU A 60 -19.90 20.89 21.80
N GLY A 61 -19.27 22.05 22.01
CA GLY A 61 -18.08 22.47 21.28
C GLY A 61 -16.88 21.54 21.53
N ALA A 62 -16.65 21.14 22.79
CA ALA A 62 -15.59 20.21 23.15
C ALA A 62 -15.82 18.81 22.52
N ALA A 63 -17.06 18.30 22.55
CA ALA A 63 -17.42 17.05 21.88
C ALA A 63 -17.16 17.13 20.36
N ALA A 64 -17.58 18.22 19.71
CA ALA A 64 -17.35 18.45 18.29
C ALA A 64 -15.85 18.47 17.95
N GLY A 65 -15.01 19.07 18.79
CA GLY A 65 -13.56 19.04 18.63
C GLY A 65 -12.97 17.64 18.70
N LEU A 66 -13.40 16.82 19.67
CA LEU A 66 -12.93 15.43 19.79
C LEU A 66 -13.36 14.56 18.61
N PHE A 67 -14.60 14.71 18.15
CA PHE A 67 -15.05 14.03 16.92
C PHE A 67 -14.27 14.53 15.71
N GLY A 68 -14.04 15.84 15.60
CA GLY A 68 -13.25 16.44 14.52
C GLY A 68 -11.85 15.84 14.44
N VAL A 69 -11.12 15.77 15.56
CA VAL A 69 -9.78 15.16 15.61
C VAL A 69 -9.83 13.67 15.22
N TYR A 70 -10.81 12.93 15.73
CA TYR A 70 -10.97 11.52 15.38
C TYR A 70 -11.18 11.32 13.88
N PHE A 71 -12.19 11.97 13.32
CA PHE A 71 -12.53 11.82 11.89
C PHE A 71 -11.42 12.36 10.99
N TYR A 72 -10.78 13.47 11.37
CA TYR A 72 -9.64 14.01 10.63
C TYR A 72 -8.51 12.99 10.52
N ASN A 73 -8.12 12.35 11.63
CA ASN A 73 -7.06 11.35 11.63
C ASN A 73 -7.45 10.10 10.82
N VAL A 74 -8.70 9.65 10.94
CA VAL A 74 -9.20 8.49 10.18
C VAL A 74 -9.21 8.77 8.67
N ILE A 75 -9.70 9.96 8.26
CA ILE A 75 -9.81 10.33 6.84
C ILE A 75 -8.43 10.56 6.22
N THR A 76 -7.54 11.27 6.90
CA THR A 76 -6.18 11.52 6.39
C THR A 76 -5.40 10.22 6.24
N SER A 77 -5.42 9.35 7.26
CA SER A 77 -4.76 8.04 7.16
C SER A 77 -5.40 7.13 6.10
N TRP A 78 -6.70 7.26 5.85
CA TRP A 78 -7.37 6.56 4.77
C TRP A 78 -6.90 7.04 3.39
N LEU A 79 -6.82 8.36 3.18
CA LEU A 79 -6.33 8.94 1.94
C LEU A 79 -4.89 8.51 1.64
N ASP A 80 -4.03 8.52 2.66
CA ASP A 80 -2.63 8.09 2.52
C ASP A 80 -2.55 6.62 2.08
N ALA A 81 -3.29 5.73 2.75
CA ALA A 81 -3.35 4.31 2.38
C ALA A 81 -3.84 4.13 0.93
N ASN A 82 -4.92 4.82 0.55
CA ASN A 82 -5.50 4.70 -0.79
C ASN A 82 -4.56 5.22 -1.89
N SER A 83 -3.81 6.30 -1.63
CA SER A 83 -2.85 6.86 -2.59
C SER A 83 -1.68 5.90 -2.88
N THR A 84 -1.24 5.17 -1.85
CA THR A 84 -0.18 4.16 -2.00
C THR A 84 -0.67 2.91 -2.72
N ASP A 85 -1.94 2.54 -2.55
CA ASP A 85 -2.56 1.41 -3.22
C ASP A 85 -2.68 1.65 -4.73
N GLU A 86 -3.15 2.84 -5.14
CA GLU A 86 -3.23 3.22 -6.56
C GLU A 86 -1.84 3.19 -7.23
N SER A 87 -0.81 3.67 -6.53
CA SER A 87 0.58 3.63 -7.02
C SER A 87 1.12 2.20 -7.16
N LEU A 88 0.70 1.29 -6.28
CA LEU A 88 1.04 -0.13 -6.37
C LEU A 88 0.32 -0.81 -7.53
N GLU A 89 -0.98 -0.53 -7.71
CA GLU A 89 -1.75 -1.05 -8.84
C GLU A 89 -1.21 -0.57 -10.19
N GLU A 90 -0.72 0.66 -10.28
CA GLU A 90 -0.06 1.17 -11.50
C GLU A 90 1.18 0.34 -11.85
N LEU A 91 2.03 0.07 -10.85
CA LEU A 91 3.21 -0.78 -11.05
C LEU A 91 2.84 -2.22 -11.35
N ASP A 92 1.85 -2.80 -10.65
CA ASP A 92 1.41 -4.16 -10.91
C ASP A 92 0.85 -4.32 -12.33
N ARG A 93 0.12 -3.30 -12.82
CA ARG A 93 -0.30 -3.22 -14.23
C ARG A 93 0.89 -3.16 -15.19
N TRP A 94 1.91 -2.38 -14.88
CA TRP A 94 3.13 -2.30 -15.70
C TRP A 94 3.86 -3.65 -15.77
N PHE A 95 4.05 -4.33 -14.64
CA PHE A 95 4.66 -5.66 -14.58
C PHE A 95 3.79 -6.71 -15.30
N SER A 96 2.47 -6.65 -15.13
CA SER A 96 1.51 -7.49 -15.84
C SER A 96 1.60 -7.34 -17.36
N ALA A 97 1.82 -6.12 -17.86
CA ALA A 97 2.04 -5.87 -19.29
C ALA A 97 3.32 -6.54 -19.81
N LYS A 98 4.34 -6.70 -18.96
CA LYS A 98 5.58 -7.46 -19.22
C LYS A 98 5.44 -8.97 -18.96
N ARG A 99 4.21 -9.47 -18.73
CA ARG A 99 3.90 -10.86 -18.37
C ARG A 99 4.53 -11.32 -17.06
N LEU A 100 4.69 -10.40 -16.12
CA LEU A 100 5.20 -10.66 -14.79
C LEU A 100 4.08 -10.45 -13.76
N LYS A 101 4.14 -11.16 -12.64
CA LYS A 101 3.23 -11.00 -11.51
C LYS A 101 4.03 -11.03 -10.22
N PHE A 102 3.55 -10.33 -9.20
CA PHE A 102 4.07 -10.46 -7.85
C PHE A 102 3.20 -11.41 -7.04
N GLU A 103 3.84 -12.28 -6.27
CA GLU A 103 3.21 -12.96 -5.14
C GLU A 103 3.96 -12.55 -3.87
N GLY A 104 3.28 -11.82 -2.98
CA GLY A 104 3.94 -11.18 -1.85
C GLY A 104 5.05 -10.22 -2.33
N ARG A 105 6.31 -10.54 -2.02
CA ARG A 105 7.49 -9.71 -2.39
C ARG A 105 8.34 -10.35 -3.50
N ILE A 106 7.88 -11.46 -4.08
CA ILE A 106 8.65 -12.24 -5.05
C ILE A 106 8.01 -12.07 -6.43
N LEU A 107 8.87 -11.94 -7.44
CA LEU A 107 8.48 -11.78 -8.84
C LEU A 107 8.40 -13.14 -9.52
N TYR A 108 7.38 -13.35 -10.34
CA TYR A 108 7.18 -14.57 -11.12
C TYR A 108 6.73 -14.21 -12.54
N PHE A 109 6.86 -15.16 -13.46
CA PHE A 109 6.14 -15.07 -14.72
C PHE A 109 4.64 -15.27 -14.49
N LYS A 110 3.81 -14.58 -15.27
CA LYS A 110 2.35 -14.64 -15.15
C LYS A 110 1.80 -16.05 -15.35
N HIS A 111 2.44 -16.83 -16.23
CA HIS A 111 2.08 -18.22 -16.54
C HIS A 111 2.57 -19.24 -15.49
N ASP A 112 3.38 -18.82 -14.51
CA ASP A 112 3.81 -19.70 -13.43
C ASP A 112 2.75 -19.71 -12.32
N ASP A 113 1.70 -20.49 -12.53
CA ASP A 113 0.58 -20.61 -11.59
C ASP A 113 0.94 -21.43 -10.34
N LEU A 114 1.96 -22.28 -10.43
CA LEU A 114 2.46 -23.09 -9.31
C LEU A 114 3.53 -22.36 -8.48
N LEU A 115 3.98 -21.18 -8.92
CA LEU A 115 5.00 -20.35 -8.26
C LEU A 115 6.34 -21.10 -8.07
N GLU A 116 6.68 -21.98 -9.02
CA GLU A 116 7.85 -22.87 -8.91
C GLU A 116 9.16 -22.16 -9.28
N ASN A 117 9.10 -21.11 -10.10
CA ASN A 117 10.27 -20.44 -10.68
C ASN A 117 10.29 -18.97 -10.26
N PRO A 118 10.73 -18.66 -9.02
CA PRO A 118 10.90 -17.29 -8.59
C PRO A 118 11.97 -16.58 -9.44
N LEU A 119 11.68 -15.35 -9.84
CA LEU A 119 12.56 -14.50 -10.61
C LEU A 119 13.31 -13.55 -9.68
N ASP A 120 14.64 -13.56 -9.79
CA ASP A 120 15.48 -12.51 -9.25
C ASP A 120 15.80 -11.51 -10.38
N PRO A 121 15.21 -10.31 -10.38
CA PRO A 121 15.46 -9.30 -11.41
C PRO A 121 16.90 -8.75 -11.40
N PHE A 122 17.70 -9.05 -10.38
CA PHE A 122 19.11 -8.68 -10.33
C PHE A 122 20.04 -9.81 -10.81
N SER A 123 19.52 -11.02 -11.01
CA SER A 123 20.29 -12.14 -11.55
C SER A 123 20.37 -12.06 -13.07
N GLU A 124 21.60 -12.05 -13.60
CA GLU A 124 21.87 -12.08 -15.04
C GLU A 124 21.26 -13.32 -15.72
N GLY A 125 21.19 -14.45 -15.00
CA GLY A 125 20.68 -15.72 -15.53
C GLY A 125 19.17 -15.71 -15.84
N CYS A 126 18.44 -14.67 -15.41
CA CYS A 126 17.03 -14.49 -15.73
C CYS A 126 16.80 -13.75 -17.05
N TYR A 127 17.84 -13.16 -17.66
CA TYR A 127 17.74 -12.37 -18.88
C TYR A 127 18.28 -13.14 -20.08
N ALA A 128 17.69 -12.91 -21.25
CA ALA A 128 18.24 -13.40 -22.51
C ALA A 128 19.57 -12.68 -22.75
N THR A 129 20.61 -13.40 -23.13
CA THR A 129 21.86 -12.77 -23.57
C THR A 129 21.57 -11.94 -24.81
N ALA A 130 21.91 -10.65 -24.78
CA ALA A 130 21.91 -9.84 -25.99
C ALA A 130 22.98 -10.41 -26.94
N GLU A 131 22.54 -11.03 -28.05
CA GLU A 131 23.41 -11.31 -29.20
C GLU A 131 23.70 -10.05 -30.00
#